data_AF-A1IU65-F1
#
_entry.id   AF-A1IU65-F1
#
_cell.length_a   1.000
_cell.length_b   1.000
_cell.length_c   1.000
_cell.angle_alpha   90.00
_cell.angle_beta   90.00
_cell.angle_gamma   90.00
#
_symmetry.space_group_name_H-M   'P 1'
#
loop_
_entity.id
_entity.type
_entity.pdbx_description
1 polymer ?
#
loop_
_entity_poly.entity_id
_entity_poly.type
_entity_poly.pdbx_seq_one_letter_code
_entity_poly.pdbx_strand_id
1 'polypeptide(L)'
;DLINEGNLGLIKAAKRFDETRGFKFISYAVWWIRQSILQALAEQSRIVRLPLNRVGTLNKISKAYSQLEQEYERDPNTKELANLLDMDSQDVADTLKIAGRHVSVDAPFAQGDDNRLLDVLQNDGHMPDHTLNRDSLTLEVERSLSVLAPREADVIRSYFGIGME
;
A
#
# COMPACT_ATOMS: atom_id res chain seq x y z
N ASP A 1 2.40 18.82 -14.13
CA ASP A 1 1.23 17.94 -13.95
C ASP A 1 -0.01 18.65 -13.44
N LEU A 2 0.03 19.31 -12.26
CA LEU A 2 -1.16 19.97 -11.69
C LEU A 2 -1.83 21.01 -12.61
N ILE A 3 -1.04 21.78 -13.37
CA ILE A 3 -1.58 22.75 -14.35
C ILE A 3 -2.33 22.02 -15.47
N ASN A 4 -1.82 20.88 -15.95
CA ASN A 4 -2.47 20.11 -17.02
C ASN A 4 -3.81 19.52 -16.54
N GLU A 5 -3.85 19.01 -15.31
CA GLU A 5 -5.08 18.52 -14.69
C GLU A 5 -6.08 19.67 -14.42
N GLY A 6 -5.58 20.86 -14.08
CA GLY A 6 -6.37 22.08 -14.00
C GLY A 6 -6.98 22.47 -15.36
N ASN A 7 -6.20 22.38 -16.44
CA ASN A 7 -6.68 22.63 -17.80
C ASN A 7 -7.77 21.64 -18.21
N LEU A 8 -7.67 20.37 -17.81
CA LEU A 8 -8.74 19.39 -18.03
C LEU A 8 -10.03 19.78 -17.28
N GLY A 9 -9.90 20.29 -16.06
CA GLY A 9 -11.01 20.87 -15.29
C GLY A 9 -11.64 22.09 -15.98
N LEU A 10 -10.82 22.98 -16.54
CA LEU A 10 -11.29 24.14 -17.30
C LEU A 10 -12.06 23.74 -18.57
N ILE A 11 -11.58 22.73 -19.31
CA ILE A 11 -12.28 22.20 -20.49
C ILE A 11 -13.65 21.61 -20.10
N LYS A 12 -13.74 20.89 -18.97
CA LYS A 12 -15.02 20.38 -18.44
C LYS A 12 -15.96 21.53 -18.09
N ALA A 13 -15.46 22.59 -17.45
CA ALA A 13 -16.25 23.78 -17.14
C ALA A 13 -16.80 24.44 -18.41
N ALA A 14 -15.94 24.66 -19.43
CA ALA A 14 -16.35 25.27 -20.69
C ALA A 14 -17.45 24.47 -21.40
N LYS A 15 -17.36 23.14 -21.41
CA LYS A 15 -18.39 22.26 -22.02
C LYS A 15 -19.74 22.26 -21.30
N ARG A 16 -19.75 22.51 -19.99
CA ARG A 16 -20.95 22.40 -19.14
C ARG A 16 -21.47 23.76 -18.67
N PHE A 17 -20.87 24.85 -19.10
CA PHE A 17 -21.30 26.18 -18.70
C PHE A 17 -22.53 26.61 -19.50
N ASP A 18 -23.48 27.19 -18.80
CA ASP A 18 -24.71 27.74 -19.36
C ASP A 18 -24.78 29.22 -19.00
N GLU A 19 -24.61 30.07 -19.99
CA GLU A 19 -24.57 31.53 -19.84
C GLU A 19 -25.93 32.13 -19.48
N THR A 20 -27.03 31.42 -19.76
CA THR A 20 -28.40 31.92 -19.49
C THR A 20 -28.73 32.01 -18.00
N ARG A 21 -27.92 31.36 -17.15
CA ARG A 21 -28.10 31.32 -15.69
C ARG A 21 -27.58 32.56 -14.95
N GLY A 22 -26.93 33.51 -15.65
CA GLY A 22 -26.56 34.80 -15.07
C GLY A 22 -25.33 34.81 -14.14
N PHE A 23 -24.55 33.73 -14.08
CA PHE A 23 -23.30 33.68 -13.31
C PHE A 23 -22.07 33.84 -14.22
N LYS A 24 -21.01 34.48 -13.72
CA LYS A 24 -19.74 34.61 -14.47
C LYS A 24 -19.08 33.23 -14.65
N PHE A 25 -18.56 32.96 -15.84
CA PHE A 25 -17.84 31.73 -16.15
C PHE A 25 -16.72 31.41 -15.17
N ILE A 26 -15.94 32.44 -14.75
CA ILE A 26 -14.83 32.27 -13.80
C ILE A 26 -15.30 31.63 -12.49
N SER A 27 -16.44 32.09 -11.94
CA SER A 27 -16.99 31.56 -10.68
C SER A 27 -17.35 30.08 -10.78
N TYR A 28 -17.82 29.64 -11.96
CA TYR A 28 -18.13 28.24 -12.24
C TYR A 28 -16.88 27.40 -12.50
N ALA A 29 -15.95 27.93 -13.29
CA ALA A 29 -14.73 27.22 -13.70
C ALA A 29 -13.80 26.92 -12.53
N VAL A 30 -13.68 27.82 -11.54
CA VAL A 30 -12.84 27.62 -10.36
C VAL A 30 -13.17 26.32 -9.63
N TRP A 31 -14.46 25.98 -9.50
CA TRP A 31 -14.88 24.73 -8.85
C TRP A 31 -14.38 23.50 -9.61
N TRP A 32 -14.53 23.47 -10.94
CA TRP A 32 -14.09 22.36 -11.79
C TRP A 32 -12.57 22.22 -11.85
N ILE A 33 -11.85 23.34 -11.91
CA ILE A 33 -10.38 23.36 -11.87
C ILE A 33 -9.91 22.75 -10.54
N ARG A 34 -10.47 23.23 -9.41
CA ARG A 34 -10.12 22.72 -8.08
C ARG A 34 -10.44 21.23 -7.93
N GLN A 35 -11.61 20.81 -8.38
CA GLN A 35 -12.04 19.40 -8.34
C GLN A 35 -11.08 18.50 -9.12
N SER A 36 -10.69 18.91 -10.33
CA SER A 36 -9.78 18.16 -11.20
C SER A 36 -8.40 18.03 -10.56
N ILE A 37 -7.85 19.12 -10.02
CA ILE A 37 -6.55 19.12 -9.33
C ILE A 37 -6.58 18.23 -8.08
N LEU A 38 -7.61 18.36 -7.24
CA LEU A 38 -7.73 17.56 -6.02
C LEU A 38 -7.92 16.07 -6.33
N GLN A 39 -8.67 15.75 -7.38
CA GLN A 39 -8.83 14.37 -7.83
C GLN A 39 -7.49 13.80 -8.30
N ALA A 40 -6.76 14.51 -9.16
CA ALA A 40 -5.45 14.07 -9.65
C ALA A 40 -4.45 13.88 -8.49
N LEU A 41 -4.43 14.81 -7.53
CA LEU A 41 -3.61 14.66 -6.32
C LEU A 41 -3.99 13.42 -5.51
N ALA A 42 -5.28 13.15 -5.31
CA ALA A 42 -5.69 11.95 -4.58
C ALA A 42 -5.35 10.64 -5.32
N GLU A 43 -5.32 10.68 -6.65
CA GLU A 43 -5.13 9.51 -7.50
C GLU A 43 -3.66 9.20 -7.85
N GLN A 44 -2.81 10.23 -7.97
CA GLN A 44 -1.44 10.12 -8.51
C GLN A 44 -0.35 10.46 -7.48
N SER A 45 -0.67 11.05 -6.32
CA SER A 45 0.37 11.49 -5.35
C SER A 45 1.07 10.36 -4.59
N ARG A 46 0.49 9.15 -4.59
CA ARG A 46 1.01 8.00 -3.85
C ARG A 46 1.45 6.90 -4.80
N ILE A 47 2.55 6.22 -4.45
CA ILE A 47 3.04 5.04 -5.18
C ILE A 47 1.99 3.93 -5.13
N VAL A 48 1.44 3.67 -3.94
CA VAL A 48 0.27 2.79 -3.79
C VAL A 48 -0.99 3.65 -3.79
N ARG A 49 -1.79 3.51 -4.86
CA ARG A 49 -3.06 4.23 -5.03
C ARG A 49 -4.05 3.84 -3.93
N LEU A 50 -4.68 4.84 -3.31
CA LEU A 50 -5.76 4.66 -2.35
C LEU A 50 -7.11 5.07 -2.97
N PRO A 51 -8.20 4.37 -2.62
CA PRO A 51 -9.55 4.80 -2.95
C PRO A 51 -9.88 6.20 -2.38
N LEU A 52 -10.68 6.99 -3.11
CA LEU A 52 -11.03 8.37 -2.74
C LEU A 52 -11.69 8.49 -1.36
N ASN A 53 -12.55 7.53 -0.98
CA ASN A 53 -13.17 7.50 0.34
C ASN A 53 -12.12 7.36 1.46
N ARG A 54 -11.10 6.52 1.27
CA ARG A 54 -10.00 6.32 2.23
C ARG A 54 -9.11 7.56 2.33
N VAL A 55 -8.82 8.24 1.22
CA VAL A 55 -8.09 9.52 1.21
C VAL A 55 -8.87 10.60 1.97
N GLY A 56 -10.18 10.67 1.75
CA GLY A 56 -11.06 11.60 2.48
C GLY A 56 -11.05 11.35 3.99
N THR A 57 -11.16 10.08 4.41
CA THR A 57 -11.07 9.68 5.82
C THR A 57 -9.71 10.05 6.42
N LEU A 58 -8.61 9.79 5.71
CA LEU A 58 -7.26 10.15 6.16
C LEU A 58 -7.12 11.67 6.38
N ASN A 59 -7.65 12.49 5.47
CA ASN A 59 -7.63 13.95 5.63
C ASN A 59 -8.46 14.41 6.84
N LYS A 60 -9.61 13.77 7.11
CA LYS A 60 -10.41 14.06 8.31
C LYS A 60 -9.65 13.71 9.58
N ILE A 61 -9.03 12.53 9.61
CA ILE A 61 -8.20 12.08 10.74
C ILE A 61 -7.02 13.02 10.94
N SER A 62 -6.30 13.41 9.89
CA SER A 62 -5.19 14.35 9.99
C SER A 62 -5.61 15.72 10.53
N LYS A 63 -6.79 16.22 10.14
CA LYS A 63 -7.31 17.48 10.66
C LYS A 63 -7.70 17.38 12.14
N ALA A 64 -8.36 16.29 12.53
CA ALA A 64 -8.71 16.01 13.93
C ALA A 64 -7.45 15.80 14.79
N TYR A 65 -6.43 15.15 14.24
CA TYR A 65 -5.13 14.96 14.88
C TYR A 65 -4.52 16.31 15.25
N SER A 66 -4.32 17.20 14.27
CA SER A 66 -3.75 18.52 14.55
C SER A 66 -4.60 19.37 15.50
N GLN A 67 -5.93 19.22 15.46
CA GLN A 67 -6.81 19.91 16.40
C GLN A 67 -6.61 19.42 17.84
N LEU A 68 -6.63 18.10 18.07
CA LEU A 68 -6.46 17.52 19.40
C LEU A 68 -5.02 17.68 19.92
N GLU A 69 -4.03 17.60 19.03
CA GLU A 69 -2.63 17.86 19.35
C GLU A 69 -2.44 19.28 19.89
N GLN A 70 -3.08 20.26 19.24
CA GLN A 70 -3.05 21.65 19.69
C GLN A 70 -3.81 21.85 21.01
N GLU A 71 -4.93 21.16 21.22
CA GLU A 71 -5.76 21.30 22.42
C GLU A 71 -5.15 20.63 23.65
N TYR A 72 -4.52 19.47 23.48
CA TYR A 72 -3.96 18.68 24.57
C TYR A 72 -2.46 18.89 24.77
N GLU A 73 -1.80 19.62 23.87
CA GLU A 73 -0.34 19.84 23.85
C GLU A 73 0.46 18.52 23.83
N ARG A 74 -0.13 17.47 23.25
CA ARG A 74 0.46 16.13 23.10
C ARG A 74 -0.18 15.38 21.95
N ASP A 75 0.47 14.29 21.52
CA ASP A 75 -0.12 13.39 20.53
C ASP A 75 -1.45 12.79 21.04
N PRO A 76 -2.53 12.87 20.23
CA PRO A 76 -3.82 12.29 20.57
C PRO A 76 -3.82 10.77 20.42
N ASN A 77 -4.59 10.10 21.27
CA ASN A 77 -4.77 8.66 21.19
C ASN A 77 -5.80 8.29 20.10
N THR A 78 -5.70 7.08 19.54
CA THR A 78 -6.63 6.55 18.53
C THR A 78 -8.09 6.57 19.01
N LYS A 79 -8.33 6.30 20.30
CA LYS A 79 -9.66 6.38 20.92
C LYS A 79 -10.21 7.81 20.98
N GLU A 80 -9.35 8.80 21.23
CA GLU A 80 -9.75 10.22 21.28
C GLU A 80 -10.16 10.69 19.88
N LEU A 81 -9.38 10.32 18.87
CA LEU A 81 -9.70 10.56 17.46
C LEU A 81 -11.00 9.89 17.02
N ALA A 82 -11.19 8.62 17.42
CA ALA A 82 -12.39 7.84 17.13
C ALA A 82 -13.65 8.51 17.71
N ASN A 83 -13.58 8.94 18.96
CA ASN A 83 -14.68 9.64 19.64
C ASN A 83 -15.00 10.98 18.98
N LEU A 84 -13.98 11.77 18.60
CA LEU A 84 -14.18 13.06 17.95
C LEU A 84 -14.79 12.92 16.55
N LEU A 85 -14.41 11.88 15.81
CA LEU A 85 -14.82 11.66 14.43
C LEU A 85 -16.07 10.78 14.28
N ASP A 86 -16.60 10.25 15.39
CA ASP A 86 -17.68 9.24 15.43
C ASP A 86 -17.37 8.04 14.52
N MET A 87 -16.17 7.49 14.73
CA MET A 87 -15.61 6.37 13.97
C MET A 87 -15.18 5.23 14.90
N ASP A 88 -15.09 4.02 14.37
CA ASP A 88 -14.51 2.91 15.14
C ASP A 88 -13.01 3.11 15.36
N SER A 89 -12.53 2.78 16.56
CA SER A 89 -11.12 2.92 16.92
C SER A 89 -10.17 2.05 16.07
N GLN A 90 -10.64 0.89 15.63
CA GLN A 90 -9.89 0.00 14.75
C GLN A 90 -9.73 0.62 13.36
N ASP A 91 -10.80 1.22 12.82
CA ASP A 91 -10.77 1.90 11.53
C ASP A 91 -9.80 3.09 11.53
N VAL A 92 -9.74 3.85 12.63
CA VAL A 92 -8.78 4.94 12.80
C VAL A 92 -7.35 4.39 12.83
N ALA A 93 -7.10 3.33 13.62
CA ALA A 93 -5.79 2.71 13.72
C ALA A 93 -5.31 2.15 12.38
N ASP A 94 -6.17 1.47 11.63
CA ASP A 94 -5.81 0.89 10.33
C ASP A 94 -5.61 1.98 9.27
N THR A 95 -6.39 3.06 9.32
CA THR A 95 -6.17 4.21 8.43
C THR A 95 -4.83 4.92 8.73
N LEU A 96 -4.45 5.05 10.00
CA LEU A 96 -3.16 5.62 10.40
C LEU A 96 -1.98 4.75 9.94
N LYS A 97 -2.09 3.42 10.00
CA LYS A 97 -1.06 2.51 9.45
C LYS A 97 -0.83 2.73 7.95
N ILE A 98 -1.91 2.92 7.19
CA ILE A 98 -1.86 3.18 5.74
C ILE A 98 -1.34 4.59 5.43
N ALA A 99 -1.44 5.53 6.39
CA ALA A 99 -1.06 6.92 6.17
C ALA A 99 0.44 7.12 5.94
N GLY A 100 1.28 6.19 6.41
CA GLY A 100 2.74 6.22 6.26
C GLY A 100 3.18 6.50 4.83
N ARG A 101 4.15 7.41 4.67
CA ARG A 101 4.77 7.66 3.37
C ARG A 101 5.80 6.58 3.09
N HIS A 102 5.87 6.18 1.82
CA HIS A 102 6.91 5.26 1.36
C HIS A 102 8.28 5.92 1.52
N VAL A 103 9.25 5.15 2.00
CA VAL A 103 10.66 5.56 2.13
C VAL A 103 11.43 5.00 0.94
N SER A 104 12.40 5.76 0.43
CA SER A 104 13.26 5.28 -0.64
C SER A 104 14.18 4.17 -0.13
N VAL A 105 14.28 3.07 -0.86
CA VAL A 105 15.23 1.98 -0.55
C VAL A 105 16.68 2.39 -0.75
N ASP A 106 16.92 3.43 -1.55
CA ASP A 106 18.23 4.02 -1.79
C ASP A 106 18.59 5.13 -0.78
N ALA A 107 17.68 5.46 0.14
CA ALA A 107 17.99 6.48 1.15
C ALA A 107 19.10 5.97 2.09
N PRO A 108 20.17 6.76 2.33
CA PRO A 108 21.17 6.43 3.33
C PRO A 108 20.58 6.59 4.73
N PHE A 109 21.09 5.82 5.69
CA PHE A 109 20.63 5.91 7.09
C PHE A 109 21.05 7.21 7.77
N ALA A 110 22.24 7.71 7.44
CA ALA A 110 22.79 8.96 7.95
C ALA A 110 23.53 9.72 6.85
N GLN A 111 23.64 11.03 7.00
CA GLN A 111 24.32 11.88 6.02
C GLN A 111 25.83 11.59 6.02
N GLY A 112 26.35 11.06 4.90
CA GLY A 112 27.75 10.66 4.76
C GLY A 112 28.02 9.16 5.02
N ASP A 113 26.97 8.37 5.29
CA ASP A 113 27.05 6.91 5.26
C ASP A 113 26.84 6.39 3.83
N ASP A 114 27.60 5.37 3.45
CA ASP A 114 27.46 4.70 2.15
C ASP A 114 26.37 3.62 2.20
N ASN A 115 26.00 3.15 3.39
CA ASN A 115 25.00 2.10 3.57
C ASN A 115 23.58 2.61 3.31
N ARG A 116 22.83 1.86 2.49
CA ARG A 116 21.44 2.13 2.12
C ARG A 116 20.52 1.10 2.74
N LEU A 117 19.22 1.41 2.74
CA LEU A 117 18.20 0.45 3.18
C LEU A 117 18.30 -0.88 2.42
N LEU A 118 18.57 -0.81 1.11
CA LEU A 118 18.71 -1.99 0.24
C LEU A 118 19.84 -2.94 0.68
N ASP A 119 20.91 -2.43 1.27
CA ASP A 119 22.06 -3.24 1.70
C ASP A 119 21.76 -4.07 2.95
N VAL A 120 20.72 -3.69 3.70
CA VAL A 120 20.31 -4.35 4.97
C VAL A 120 19.09 -5.24 4.78
N LEU A 121 18.29 -5.00 3.75
CA LEU A 121 17.10 -5.80 3.48
C LEU A 121 17.46 -7.24 3.14
N GLN A 122 17.08 -8.16 4.02
CA GLN A 122 17.27 -9.59 3.81
C GLN A 122 16.41 -10.08 2.65
N ASN A 123 16.99 -10.95 1.82
CA ASN A 123 16.24 -11.69 0.81
C ASN A 123 15.68 -12.97 1.45
N ASP A 124 14.36 -13.16 1.38
CA ASP A 124 13.67 -14.38 1.82
C ASP A 124 13.80 -15.54 0.82
N GLY A 125 14.70 -15.43 -0.16
CA GLY A 125 15.02 -16.48 -1.11
C GLY A 125 15.50 -17.78 -0.43
N HIS A 126 15.37 -18.89 -1.14
CA HIS A 126 15.82 -20.19 -0.66
C HIS A 126 17.33 -20.14 -0.34
N MET A 127 17.68 -20.48 0.90
CA MET A 127 19.07 -20.68 1.29
C MET A 127 19.69 -21.83 0.47
N PRO A 128 21.00 -21.78 0.16
CA PRO A 128 21.68 -22.88 -0.55
C PRO A 128 21.51 -24.24 0.16
N ASP A 129 21.41 -24.22 1.49
CA ASP A 129 21.21 -25.42 2.30
C ASP A 129 19.82 -26.04 2.06
N HIS A 130 18.81 -25.24 1.72
CA HIS A 130 17.46 -25.76 1.44
C HIS A 130 17.46 -26.70 0.22
N THR A 131 18.21 -26.36 -0.83
CA THR A 131 18.32 -27.23 -2.01
C THR A 131 19.12 -28.49 -1.68
N LEU A 132 20.24 -28.36 -0.96
CA LEU A 132 21.06 -29.51 -0.56
C LEU A 132 20.30 -30.47 0.37
N ASN A 133 19.56 -29.94 1.35
CA ASN A 133 18.75 -30.73 2.26
C ASN A 133 17.62 -31.44 1.51
N ARG A 134 17.01 -30.78 0.51
CA ARG A 134 15.97 -31.40 -0.31
C ARG A 134 16.53 -32.53 -1.18
N ASP A 135 17.70 -32.35 -1.77
CA ASP A 135 18.35 -33.38 -2.59
C ASP A 135 18.80 -34.55 -1.73
N SER A 136 19.37 -34.28 -0.54
CA SER A 136 19.74 -35.31 0.44
C SER A 136 18.52 -36.10 0.90
N LEU A 137 17.42 -35.42 1.24
CA LEU A 137 16.16 -36.06 1.64
C LEU A 137 15.62 -36.94 0.51
N THR A 138 15.65 -36.46 -0.73
CA THR A 138 15.20 -37.23 -1.90
C THR A 138 16.01 -38.52 -2.05
N LEU A 139 17.32 -38.45 -1.88
CA LEU A 139 18.21 -39.61 -1.98
C LEU A 139 18.03 -40.61 -0.82
N GLU A 140 17.77 -40.12 0.40
CA GLU A 140 17.48 -40.95 1.56
C GLU A 140 16.11 -41.64 1.44
N VAL A 141 15.11 -40.95 0.91
CA VAL A 141 13.80 -41.52 0.58
C VAL A 141 13.93 -42.59 -0.49
N GLU A 142 14.67 -42.35 -1.59
CA GLU A 142 14.99 -43.34 -2.63
C GLU A 142 15.66 -44.59 -2.03
N ARG A 143 16.67 -44.42 -1.17
CA ARG A 143 17.33 -45.55 -0.49
C ARG A 143 16.35 -46.33 0.39
N SER A 144 15.52 -45.65 1.16
CA SER A 144 14.56 -46.28 2.07
C SER A 144 13.49 -47.07 1.30
N LEU A 145 13.02 -46.53 0.17
CA LEU A 145 12.08 -47.21 -0.72
C LEU A 145 12.69 -48.45 -1.39
N SER A 146 14.01 -48.49 -1.60
CA SER A 146 14.66 -49.65 -2.21
C SER A 146 14.76 -50.88 -1.30
N VAL A 147 14.50 -50.73 0.01
CA VAL A 147 14.44 -51.84 0.98
C VAL A 147 13.08 -52.57 0.93
N LEU A 148 12.03 -51.89 0.49
CA LEU A 148 10.68 -52.44 0.41
C LEU A 148 10.50 -53.37 -0.80
N ALA A 149 9.46 -54.21 -0.76
CA ALA A 149 9.10 -54.99 -1.94
C ALA A 149 8.66 -54.04 -3.09
N PRO A 150 8.90 -54.39 -4.37
CA PRO A 150 8.60 -53.50 -5.49
C PRO A 150 7.17 -52.95 -5.50
N ARG A 151 6.18 -53.79 -5.16
CA ARG A 151 4.76 -53.38 -5.09
C ARG A 151 4.47 -52.41 -3.95
N GLU A 152 5.17 -52.51 -2.82
CA GLU A 152 4.98 -51.62 -1.66
C GLU A 152 5.61 -50.25 -1.94
N ALA A 153 6.80 -50.24 -2.54
CA ALA A 153 7.48 -49.02 -2.96
C ALA A 153 6.66 -48.24 -4.00
N ASP A 154 6.08 -48.93 -5.00
CA ASP A 154 5.23 -48.30 -6.02
C ASP A 154 3.97 -47.66 -5.41
N VAL A 155 3.30 -48.35 -4.48
CA VAL A 155 2.11 -47.79 -3.79
C VAL A 155 2.47 -46.53 -3.02
N ILE A 156 3.60 -46.52 -2.30
CA ILE A 156 4.05 -45.34 -1.54
C ILE A 156 4.43 -44.18 -2.48
N ARG A 157 5.16 -44.46 -3.56
CA ARG A 157 5.49 -43.43 -4.58
C ARG A 157 4.21 -42.83 -5.17
N SER A 158 3.24 -43.65 -5.57
CA SER A 158 1.95 -43.21 -6.10
C SER A 158 1.11 -42.42 -5.11
N TYR A 159 1.11 -42.78 -3.83
CA TYR A 159 0.31 -42.09 -2.81
C TYR A 159 0.86 -40.71 -2.46
N PHE A 160 2.18 -40.55 -2.39
CA PHE A 160 2.83 -39.29 -1.97
C PHE A 160 3.39 -38.45 -3.12
N GLY A 161 3.34 -38.92 -4.37
CA GLY A 161 3.87 -38.19 -5.52
C GLY A 161 5.40 -38.20 -5.61
N ILE A 162 6.08 -39.18 -5.02
CA ILE A 162 7.55 -39.20 -4.95
C ILE A 162 8.12 -39.63 -6.31
N GLY A 163 8.92 -38.76 -6.94
CA GLY A 163 9.54 -39.03 -8.25
C GLY A 163 8.58 -38.97 -9.43
N MET A 164 7.37 -38.43 -9.24
CA MET A 164 6.46 -38.06 -10.31
C MET A 164 6.48 -36.53 -10.42
N GLU A 165 7.12 -36.01 -11.46
CA GLU A 165 6.86 -34.65 -11.97
C GLU A 165 5.62 -34.66 -12.87
#